data_AF-A0A484YUI9-F1
#
_entry.id   AF-A0A484YUI9-F1
#
_cell.length_a   1.000
_cell.length_b   1.000
_cell.length_c   1.000
_cell.angle_alpha   90.00
_cell.angle_beta   90.00
_cell.angle_gamma   90.00
#
_symmetry.space_group_name_H-M   'P 1'
#
loop_
_entity.id
_entity.type
_entity.pdbx_description
1 polymer ?
#
loop_
_entity_poly.entity_id
_entity_poly.type
_entity_poly.pdbx_seq_one_letter_code
_entity_poly.pdbx_strand_id
1 'polypeptide(L)'
;MSETLKFNPALPESRQFTPPAEGGNGAIHKPGEYQNLIWQTRSREPENWELHLIATLEELFEQGAETLPELVNGLNAVRLHDQQGEPWSENSFQAFLQVNGY
;
A
#
# COMPACT_ATOMS: atom_id res chain seq x y z
N MET A 1 12.08 10.58 22.35
CA MET A 1 12.16 9.92 21.03
C MET A 1 10.74 9.51 20.68
N SER A 2 10.02 10.31 19.89
CA SER A 2 8.66 9.96 19.51
C SER A 2 8.72 8.75 18.57
N GLU A 3 8.11 7.64 18.95
CA GLU A 3 7.93 6.48 18.08
C GLU A 3 7.21 6.96 16.81
N THR A 4 7.91 6.90 15.67
CA THR A 4 7.32 7.28 14.40
C THR A 4 6.43 6.12 13.96
N LEU A 5 5.13 6.26 14.19
CA LEU A 5 4.12 5.30 13.72
C LEU A 5 4.26 5.15 12.20
N LYS A 6 4.54 3.93 11.72
CA LYS A 6 4.71 3.64 10.30
C LYS A 6 3.40 3.39 9.56
N PHE A 7 2.29 3.28 10.29
CA PHE A 7 0.91 3.09 9.79
C PHE A 7 -0.06 3.98 10.59
N ASN A 8 -1.29 4.19 10.08
CA ASN A 8 -2.30 4.99 10.81
C ASN A 8 -3.12 4.07 11.73
N PRO A 9 -2.94 4.12 13.07
CA PRO A 9 -3.67 3.25 13.99
C PRO A 9 -5.16 3.62 14.13
N ALA A 10 -5.57 4.78 13.61
CA ALA A 10 -6.96 5.23 13.65
C ALA A 10 -7.77 4.79 12.42
N LEU A 11 -7.17 4.04 11.48
CA LEU A 11 -7.93 3.44 10.38
C LEU A 11 -8.80 2.29 10.93
N PRO A 12 -10.10 2.26 10.60
CA PRO A 12 -10.90 1.08 10.90
C PRO A 12 -10.40 -0.12 10.10
N GLU A 13 -10.58 -1.33 10.64
CA GLU A 13 -10.19 -2.58 9.97
C GLU A 13 -10.91 -2.78 8.62
N SER A 14 -12.04 -2.09 8.40
CA SER A 14 -12.80 -2.13 7.15
C SER A 14 -12.18 -1.24 6.07
N ARG A 15 -11.93 -1.82 4.88
CA ARG A 15 -11.29 -1.15 3.72
C ARG A 15 -12.05 0.07 3.16
N GLN A 16 -13.34 0.23 3.45
CA GLN A 16 -14.10 1.43 3.08
C GLN A 16 -14.11 2.40 4.26
N PHE A 17 -13.07 3.23 4.37
CA PHE A 17 -13.06 4.37 5.28
C PHE A 17 -13.34 5.65 4.50
N THR A 18 -14.58 6.13 4.57
CA THR A 18 -14.89 7.51 4.22
C THR A 18 -14.67 8.35 5.47
N PRO A 19 -13.71 9.30 5.48
CA PRO A 19 -13.53 10.18 6.63
C PRO A 19 -14.85 10.91 6.94
N PRO A 20 -15.27 10.99 8.20
CA PRO A 20 -16.44 11.79 8.56
C PRO A 20 -16.23 13.25 8.13
N ALA A 21 -17.27 13.88 7.58
CA ALA A 21 -17.23 15.30 7.21
C ALA A 21 -17.24 16.24 8.43
N GLU A 22 -17.57 15.70 9.60
CA GLU A 22 -17.66 16.41 10.87
C GLU A 22 -16.55 15.93 11.82
N GLY A 23 -15.91 16.86 12.52
CA GLY A 23 -15.01 16.53 13.62
C GLY A 23 -15.82 15.92 14.77
N GLY A 24 -15.49 14.69 15.20
CA GLY A 24 -16.21 13.99 16.26
C GLY A 24 -16.31 14.80 17.56
N ASN A 25 -17.45 14.71 18.25
CA ASN A 25 -17.67 15.37 19.53
C ASN A 25 -16.69 14.83 20.60
N GLY A 26 -16.02 15.73 21.34
CA GLY A 26 -15.15 15.39 22.47
C GLY A 26 -13.65 15.41 22.19
N ALA A 27 -13.21 15.74 20.98
CA ALA A 27 -11.79 15.76 20.59
C ALA A 27 -11.25 17.19 20.38
N ILE A 28 -11.43 18.10 21.34
CA ILE A 28 -10.79 19.43 21.29
C ILE A 28 -9.35 19.28 21.73
N HIS A 29 -8.42 19.38 20.79
CA HIS A 29 -6.99 19.28 21.09
C HIS A 29 -6.39 20.64 21.43
N LYS A 30 -5.45 20.67 22.36
CA LYS A 30 -4.69 21.89 22.67
C LYS A 30 -3.72 22.19 21.52
N PRO A 31 -3.73 23.43 20.97
CA PRO A 31 -2.76 23.84 19.95
C PRO A 31 -1.32 23.62 20.42
N GLY A 32 -0.51 22.95 19.61
CA GLY A 32 0.90 22.68 19.92
C GLY A 32 1.17 21.41 20.75
N GLU A 33 0.15 20.79 21.35
CA GLU A 33 0.30 19.52 22.08
C GLU A 33 -0.14 18.30 21.25
N TYR A 34 -0.96 18.50 20.23
CA TYR A 34 -1.41 17.39 19.38
C TYR A 34 -0.42 17.09 18.26
N GLN A 35 -0.02 15.83 18.17
CA GLN A 35 0.82 15.36 17.09
C GLN A 35 0.00 15.30 15.79
N ASN A 36 0.52 15.89 14.72
CA ASN A 36 -0.11 15.76 13.41
C ASN A 36 -0.20 14.28 13.05
N LEU A 37 -1.43 13.80 12.87
CA LEU A 37 -1.67 12.51 12.25
C LEU A 37 -1.11 12.57 10.82
N ILE A 38 -0.14 11.70 10.53
CA ILE A 38 0.30 11.50 9.16
C ILE A 38 -0.89 10.90 8.42
N TRP A 39 -1.43 11.67 7.46
CA TRP A 39 -2.52 11.17 6.63
C TRP A 39 -2.00 10.01 5.78
N GLN A 40 -2.42 8.80 6.11
CA GLN A 40 -2.10 7.62 5.33
C GLN A 40 -3.24 6.62 5.36
N THR A 41 -3.27 5.76 4.35
CA THR A 41 -4.31 4.74 4.12
C THR A 41 -3.88 3.33 4.52
N ARG A 42 -2.65 3.14 5.04
CA ARG A 42 -2.18 1.80 5.45
C ARG A 42 -2.47 1.55 6.92
N SER A 43 -3.05 0.39 7.21
CA SER A 43 -3.40 -0.08 8.55
C SER A 43 -2.29 -0.93 9.19
N ARG A 44 -1.27 -1.34 8.42
CA ARG A 44 -0.11 -2.10 8.90
C ARG A 44 1.17 -1.72 8.16
N GLU A 45 2.31 -2.12 8.71
CA GLU A 45 3.58 -2.07 7.99
C GLU A 45 3.56 -3.02 6.77
N PRO A 46 4.23 -2.66 5.67
CA PRO A 46 4.42 -3.57 4.54
C PRO A 46 5.21 -4.81 4.94
N GLU A 47 4.81 -5.95 4.44
CA GLU A 47 5.53 -7.21 4.61
C GLU A 47 6.75 -7.25 3.68
N ASN A 48 7.75 -8.08 4.03
CA ASN A 48 8.96 -8.24 3.21
C ASN A 48 8.64 -8.64 1.76
N TRP A 49 7.61 -9.46 1.54
CA TRP A 49 7.17 -9.83 0.19
C TRP A 49 6.67 -8.61 -0.59
N GLU A 50 5.89 -7.71 0.04
CA GLU A 50 5.38 -6.49 -0.59
C GLU A 50 6.51 -5.51 -0.92
N LEU A 51 7.50 -5.39 -0.02
CA LEU A 51 8.69 -4.58 -0.25
C LEU A 51 9.51 -5.12 -1.43
N HIS A 52 9.65 -6.44 -1.53
CA HIS A 52 10.35 -7.07 -2.65
C HIS A 52 9.61 -6.82 -3.97
N LEU A 53 8.27 -6.96 -3.99
CA LEU A 53 7.44 -6.64 -5.15
C LEU A 53 7.64 -5.21 -5.63
N ILE A 54 7.64 -4.23 -4.72
CA ILE A 54 7.86 -2.82 -5.07
C ILE A 54 9.26 -2.62 -5.67
N ALA A 55 10.31 -3.14 -5.03
CA ALA A 55 11.67 -3.01 -5.52
C ALA A 55 11.84 -3.61 -6.93
N THR A 56 11.26 -4.80 -7.17
CA THR A 56 11.30 -5.42 -8.49
C THR A 56 10.52 -4.61 -9.54
N LEU A 57 9.37 -4.03 -9.17
CA LEU A 57 8.63 -3.16 -10.07
C LEU A 57 9.42 -1.89 -10.42
N GLU A 58 10.08 -1.27 -9.44
CA GLU A 58 10.97 -0.12 -9.67
C GLU A 58 12.08 -0.46 -10.66
N GLU A 59 12.75 -1.60 -10.49
CA GLU A 59 13.77 -2.08 -11.42
C GLU A 59 13.21 -2.32 -12.84
N LEU A 60 12.02 -2.91 -12.96
CA LEU A 60 11.38 -3.15 -14.27
C LEU A 60 11.03 -1.84 -14.98
N PHE A 61 10.53 -0.84 -14.24
CA PHE A 61 10.28 0.49 -14.80
C PHE A 61 11.58 1.19 -15.22
N GLU A 62 12.66 1.10 -14.43
CA GLU A 62 13.97 1.63 -14.80
C GLU A 62 14.56 0.97 -16.05
N GLN A 63 14.23 -0.31 -16.28
CA GLN A 63 14.59 -1.06 -17.48
C GLN A 63 13.70 -0.75 -18.70
N GLY A 64 12.67 0.09 -18.53
CA GLY A 64 11.81 0.56 -19.61
C GLY A 64 10.56 -0.29 -19.85
N ALA A 65 10.13 -1.13 -18.89
CA ALA A 65 8.80 -1.73 -18.96
C ALA A 65 7.74 -0.63 -18.79
N GLU A 66 6.89 -0.42 -19.80
CA GLU A 66 5.86 0.64 -19.80
C GLU A 66 4.44 0.08 -19.87
N THR A 67 4.31 -1.21 -20.20
CA THR A 67 3.02 -1.87 -20.40
C THR A 67 2.76 -2.96 -19.37
N LEU A 68 1.48 -3.22 -19.09
CA LEU A 68 1.06 -4.27 -18.17
C LEU A 68 1.60 -5.68 -18.57
N PRO A 69 1.56 -6.10 -19.85
CA PRO A 69 2.18 -7.35 -20.27
C PRO A 69 3.69 -7.42 -19.97
N GLU A 70 4.43 -6.32 -20.17
CA GLU A 70 5.88 -6.27 -19.88
C GLU A 70 6.16 -6.44 -18.38
N LEU A 71 5.37 -5.78 -17.51
CA LEU A 71 5.49 -5.94 -16.06
C LEU A 71 5.20 -7.38 -15.63
N VAL A 72 4.09 -7.96 -16.10
CA VAL A 72 3.71 -9.35 -15.77
C VAL A 72 4.78 -10.34 -16.23
N ASN A 73 5.31 -10.16 -17.45
CA ASN A 73 6.38 -10.99 -17.97
C ASN A 73 7.68 -10.83 -17.18
N GLY A 74 8.04 -9.60 -16.81
CA GLY A 74 9.23 -9.30 -16.00
C GLY A 74 9.17 -9.95 -14.61
N LEU A 75 8.03 -9.80 -13.92
CA LEU A 75 7.80 -10.42 -12.61
C LEU A 75 7.88 -11.95 -12.68
N ASN A 76 7.23 -12.56 -13.68
CA ASN A 76 7.25 -14.01 -13.87
C ASN A 76 8.65 -14.53 -14.26
N ALA A 77 9.44 -13.74 -15.02
CA ALA A 77 10.80 -14.11 -15.40
C ALA A 77 11.73 -14.25 -14.18
N VAL A 78 11.54 -13.40 -13.16
CA VAL A 78 12.26 -13.47 -11.88
C VAL A 78 11.59 -14.40 -10.85
N ARG A 79 10.53 -15.12 -11.25
CA ARG A 79 9.72 -16.01 -10.40
C ARG A 79 9.10 -15.30 -9.18
N LEU A 80 8.83 -14.00 -9.30
CA LEU A 80 8.10 -13.26 -8.29
C LEU A 80 6.60 -13.37 -8.57
N HIS A 81 6.02 -14.44 -8.04
CA HIS A 81 4.62 -14.80 -8.21
C HIS A 81 3.70 -14.07 -7.22
N ASP A 82 2.40 -14.30 -7.33
CA ASP A 82 1.42 -13.75 -6.39
C ASP A 82 1.58 -14.32 -4.96
N GLN A 83 0.77 -13.83 -4.01
CA GLN A 83 0.83 -14.30 -2.61
C GLN A 83 0.46 -15.80 -2.45
N GLN A 84 -0.19 -16.39 -3.45
CA GLN A 84 -0.53 -17.82 -3.48
C GLN A 84 0.58 -18.66 -4.13
N GLY A 85 1.61 -18.02 -4.69
CA GLY A 85 2.70 -18.66 -5.41
C GLY A 85 2.41 -18.94 -6.89
N GLU A 86 1.29 -18.44 -7.42
CA GLU A 86 0.88 -18.64 -8.81
C GLU A 86 1.48 -17.56 -9.73
N PRO A 87 1.90 -17.92 -10.95
CA PRO A 87 2.37 -16.95 -11.94
C PRO A 87 1.33 -15.86 -12.20
N TRP A 88 1.81 -14.63 -12.40
CA TRP A 88 0.94 -13.52 -12.70
C TRP A 88 0.30 -13.68 -14.08
N SER A 89 -1.00 -13.37 -14.12
CA SER A 89 -1.70 -12.98 -15.34
C SER A 89 -2.01 -11.49 -15.27
N GLU A 90 -2.28 -10.85 -16.41
CA GLU A 90 -2.70 -9.45 -16.42
C GLU A 90 -3.94 -9.23 -15.53
N ASN A 91 -4.92 -10.14 -15.58
CA ASN A 91 -6.12 -10.06 -14.76
C ASN A 91 -5.85 -10.21 -13.27
N SER A 92 -5.01 -11.18 -12.87
CA SER A 92 -4.70 -11.38 -11.45
C SER A 92 -3.87 -10.22 -10.89
N PHE A 93 -2.96 -9.67 -11.69
CA PHE A 93 -2.18 -8.50 -11.31
C PHE A 93 -3.06 -7.25 -11.21
N GLN A 94 -3.96 -7.01 -12.15
CA GLN A 94 -4.93 -5.91 -12.06
C GLN A 94 -5.86 -6.05 -10.87
N ALA A 95 -6.40 -7.25 -10.61
CA ALA A 95 -7.24 -7.50 -9.44
C ALA A 95 -6.47 -7.24 -8.13
N PHE A 96 -5.20 -7.67 -8.08
CA PHE A 96 -4.30 -7.36 -6.97
C PHE A 96 -4.12 -5.86 -6.80
N LEU A 97 -3.83 -5.11 -7.87
CA LEU A 97 -3.70 -3.65 -7.82
C LEU A 97 -5.02 -2.95 -7.50
N GLN A 98 -6.18 -3.49 -7.84
CA GLN A 98 -7.45 -2.88 -7.45
C GLN A 98 -7.73 -3.03 -5.95
N VAL A 99 -7.22 -4.11 -5.34
CA VAL A 99 -7.38 -4.37 -3.90
C VAL A 99 -6.33 -3.66 -3.06
N ASN A 100 -5.11 -3.52 -3.59
CA ASN A 100 -3.93 -3.05 -2.86
C ASN A 100 -3.35 -1.72 -3.38
N GLY A 101 -3.69 -1.33 -4.60
CA GLY A 101 -3.45 -0.01 -5.16
C GLY A 101 -4.56 0.92 -4.71
N TYR A 102 -4.16 1.98 -4.02
CA TYR A 102 -5.03 2.97 -3.40
C TYR A 102 -5.54 4.00 -4.41
#